data_AF-A0AAU7ZYA2-F1
#
_entry.id   AF-A0AAU7ZYA2-F1
#
_cell.length_a   1.000
_cell.length_b   1.000
_cell.length_c   1.000
_cell.angle_alpha   90.00
_cell.angle_beta   90.00
_cell.angle_gamma   90.00
#
_symmetry.space_group_name_H-M   'P 1'
#
loop_
_entity.id
_entity.type
_entity.pdbx_description
1 polymer ?
#
loop_
_entity_poly.entity_id
_entity_poly.type
_entity_poly.pdbx_seq_one_letter_code
_entity_poly.pdbx_strand_id
1 'polypeptide(L)'
;MKKTLYDINNINLLKNILLNDKKIFKLFQKGNTIGVFQFESYGLRQYLIKLKPKKINDLIALNALYRPGPIKNINKYINRKYNKNKIVYDIPIMKKYLKETYGIIIYQEQIMILFNKIASFSKKDTDLLRQSIGKKNNILLKKIKKKFIKGGIKNNYKKYILYKI
;
A
#
# COMPACT_ATOMS: atom_id res chain seq x y z
N MET A 1 -9.11 45.96 7.96
CA MET A 1 -8.34 44.70 8.11
C MET A 1 -9.03 43.81 9.14
N LYS A 2 -9.81 42.81 8.70
CA LYS A 2 -10.45 41.83 9.59
C LYS A 2 -9.39 40.85 10.08
N LYS A 3 -9.06 40.90 11.38
CA LYS A 3 -8.30 39.87 12.09
C LYS A 3 -9.10 38.56 12.00
N THR A 4 -8.63 37.62 11.17
CA THR A 4 -9.08 36.23 11.22
C THR A 4 -8.51 35.58 12.47
N LEU A 5 -9.33 35.51 13.51
CA LEU A 5 -9.15 34.62 14.65
C LEU A 5 -9.26 33.17 14.16
N TYR A 6 -8.13 32.53 13.89
CA TYR A 6 -8.01 31.08 14.00
C TYR A 6 -7.09 30.81 15.18
N ASP A 7 -7.70 30.43 16.31
CA ASP A 7 -7.00 29.97 17.50
C ASP A 7 -6.09 28.78 17.14
N ILE A 8 -4.79 29.07 17.05
CA ILE A 8 -3.68 28.11 16.89
C ILE A 8 -3.61 27.12 18.08
N ASN A 9 -4.37 27.38 19.14
CA ASN A 9 -4.47 26.53 20.34
C ASN A 9 -5.19 25.18 20.11
N ASN A 10 -5.88 24.98 18.98
CA ASN A 10 -6.57 23.72 18.67
C ASN A 10 -5.66 22.59 18.14
N ILE A 11 -4.38 22.85 17.84
CA ILE A 11 -3.44 21.83 17.34
C ILE A 11 -3.17 20.74 18.39
N ASN A 12 -3.26 21.08 19.69
CA ASN A 12 -3.05 20.12 20.76
C ASN A 12 -4.18 19.07 20.86
N LEU A 13 -5.39 19.34 20.35
CA LEU A 13 -6.50 18.39 20.36
C LEU A 13 -6.22 17.16 19.47
N LEU A 14 -5.45 17.33 18.39
CA LEU A 14 -5.09 16.26 17.46
C LEU A 14 -4.02 15.30 18.00
N LYS A 15 -3.24 15.72 19.02
CA LYS A 15 -2.11 14.93 19.54
C LYS A 15 -2.55 13.66 20.27
N ASN A 16 -3.76 13.63 20.82
CA ASN A 16 -4.27 12.54 21.68
C ASN A 16 -5.43 11.74 21.04
N ILE A 17 -5.52 11.70 19.71
CA ILE A 17 -6.60 10.97 19.03
C ILE A 17 -6.34 9.46 19.04
N LEU A 18 -7.36 8.72 19.47
CA LEU A 18 -7.40 7.26 19.42
C LEU A 18 -7.54 6.76 17.97
N LEU A 19 -6.48 6.16 17.42
CA LEU A 19 -6.48 5.60 16.06
C LEU A 19 -7.27 4.28 15.91
N ASN A 20 -7.82 3.77 17.01
CA ASN A 20 -8.52 2.49 17.11
C ASN A 20 -9.98 2.64 17.58
N ASP A 21 -10.57 3.84 17.49
CA ASP A 21 -11.96 4.06 17.91
C ASP A 21 -12.95 3.24 17.05
N LYS A 22 -13.61 2.29 17.71
CA LYS A 22 -14.60 1.39 17.10
C LYS A 22 -15.80 2.15 16.52
N LYS A 23 -16.21 3.27 17.12
CA LYS A 23 -17.34 4.09 16.63
C LYS A 23 -17.01 4.70 15.27
N ILE A 24 -15.80 5.21 15.11
CA ILE A 24 -15.30 5.74 13.84
C ILE A 24 -15.30 4.63 12.78
N PHE A 25 -14.70 3.46 13.06
CA PHE A 25 -14.70 2.37 12.08
C PHE A 25 -16.11 1.88 11.73
N LYS A 26 -17.08 1.91 12.66
CA LYS A 26 -18.47 1.57 12.37
C LYS A 26 -19.12 2.54 11.37
N LEU A 27 -18.78 3.84 11.43
CA LEU A 27 -19.22 4.85 10.47
C LEU A 27 -18.66 4.55 9.07
N PHE A 28 -17.36 4.26 8.96
CA PHE A 28 -16.74 3.84 7.71
C PHE A 28 -17.33 2.54 7.16
N GLN A 29 -17.56 1.54 8.02
CA GLN A 29 -18.17 0.25 7.64
C GLN A 29 -19.59 0.40 7.06
N LYS A 30 -20.31 1.45 7.45
CA LYS A 30 -21.63 1.79 6.89
C LYS A 30 -21.55 2.63 5.61
N GLY A 31 -20.35 3.12 5.24
CA GLY A 31 -20.18 4.06 4.13
C GLY A 31 -20.70 5.48 4.45
N ASN A 32 -20.89 5.82 5.73
CA ASN A 32 -21.44 7.11 6.15
C ASN A 32 -20.34 8.20 6.19
N THR A 33 -19.59 8.36 5.11
CA THR A 33 -18.38 9.19 5.04
C THR A 33 -18.55 10.44 4.18
N ILE A 34 -19.78 10.95 4.02
CA ILE A 34 -20.02 12.26 3.42
C ILE A 34 -19.43 13.33 4.35
N GLY A 35 -18.61 14.25 3.81
CA GLY A 35 -17.87 15.24 4.58
C GLY A 35 -16.60 14.71 5.26
N VAL A 36 -16.24 13.44 5.02
CA VAL A 36 -14.97 12.87 5.49
C VAL A 36 -13.96 12.94 4.36
N PHE A 37 -12.94 13.78 4.55
CA PHE A 37 -11.87 14.02 3.58
C PHE A 37 -11.34 12.72 2.97
N GLN A 38 -11.21 12.70 1.63
CA GLN A 38 -10.78 11.57 0.80
C GLN A 38 -11.78 10.40 0.70
N PHE A 39 -12.82 10.33 1.54
CA PHE A 39 -13.75 9.19 1.61
C PHE A 39 -15.19 9.52 1.19
N GLU A 40 -15.46 10.66 0.55
CA GLU A 40 -16.85 11.04 0.20
C GLU A 40 -17.41 10.33 -1.04
N SER A 41 -16.55 9.98 -2.01
CA SER A 41 -17.02 9.52 -3.32
C SER A 41 -17.88 8.25 -3.23
N TYR A 42 -18.93 8.17 -4.04
CA TYR A 42 -19.88 7.04 -4.00
C TYR A 42 -19.18 5.69 -4.18
N GLY A 43 -18.28 5.55 -5.17
CA GLY A 43 -17.57 4.30 -5.42
C GLY A 43 -16.66 3.88 -4.26
N LEU A 44 -15.97 4.83 -3.62
CA LEU A 44 -15.14 4.54 -2.47
C LEU A 44 -15.97 4.11 -1.25
N ARG A 45 -17.13 4.73 -1.03
CA ARG A 45 -18.11 4.32 -0.01
C ARG A 45 -18.59 2.88 -0.22
N GLN A 46 -18.87 2.47 -1.46
CA GLN A 46 -19.23 1.10 -1.76
C GLN A 46 -18.12 0.11 -1.41
N TYR A 47 -16.85 0.48 -1.65
CA TYR A 47 -15.73 -0.34 -1.22
C TYR A 47 -15.52 -0.37 0.29
N LEU A 48 -15.77 0.73 1.01
CA LEU A 48 -15.72 0.75 2.47
C LEU A 48 -16.71 -0.24 3.09
N ILE A 49 -17.95 -0.28 2.59
CA ILE A 49 -19.00 -1.21 3.03
C ILE A 49 -18.55 -2.67 2.83
N LYS A 50 -17.94 -2.98 1.68
CA LYS A 50 -17.41 -4.32 1.39
C LYS A 50 -16.18 -4.64 2.24
N LEU A 51 -15.25 -3.70 2.38
CA LEU A 51 -13.97 -3.86 3.06
C LEU A 51 -14.13 -4.03 4.58
N LYS A 52 -15.16 -3.40 5.16
CA LYS A 52 -15.40 -3.27 6.60
C LYS A 52 -14.10 -2.98 7.37
N PRO A 53 -13.52 -1.77 7.25
CA PRO A 53 -12.24 -1.44 7.87
C PRO A 53 -12.32 -1.58 9.40
N LYS A 54 -11.29 -2.17 10.01
CA LYS A 54 -11.19 -2.35 11.49
C LYS A 54 -9.97 -1.67 12.10
N LYS A 55 -9.07 -1.18 11.26
CA LYS A 55 -7.82 -0.50 11.63
C LYS A 55 -7.50 0.56 10.59
N ILE A 56 -6.69 1.55 10.97
CA ILE A 56 -6.33 2.65 10.08
C ILE A 56 -5.63 2.16 8.79
N ASN A 57 -4.82 1.09 8.88
CA ASN A 57 -4.15 0.52 7.72
C ASN A 57 -5.11 0.04 6.63
N ASP A 58 -6.34 -0.37 6.97
CA ASP A 58 -7.35 -0.73 5.97
C ASP A 58 -7.78 0.51 5.16
N LEU A 59 -7.91 1.67 5.82
CA LEU A 59 -8.27 2.94 5.18
C LEU A 59 -7.11 3.45 4.30
N ILE A 60 -5.87 3.38 4.81
CA ILE A 60 -4.66 3.75 4.05
C ILE A 60 -4.54 2.87 2.81
N ALA A 61 -4.70 1.55 2.94
CA ALA A 61 -4.65 0.62 1.82
C ALA A 61 -5.76 0.90 0.80
N LEU A 62 -6.98 1.18 1.24
CA LEU A 62 -8.08 1.48 0.34
C LEU A 62 -7.82 2.77 -0.45
N ASN A 63 -7.35 3.84 0.19
CA ASN A 63 -6.98 5.09 -0.51
C ASN A 63 -5.83 4.89 -1.51
N ALA A 64 -4.84 4.07 -1.16
CA ALA A 64 -3.74 3.76 -2.08
C ALA A 64 -4.22 2.94 -3.29
N LEU A 65 -5.17 2.03 -3.09
CA LEU A 65 -5.73 1.18 -4.14
C LEU A 65 -6.77 1.89 -5.01
N TYR A 66 -7.51 2.87 -4.47
CA TYR A 66 -8.57 3.59 -5.19
C TYR A 66 -8.00 4.69 -6.11
N ARG A 67 -7.14 4.26 -7.04
CA ARG A 67 -6.51 5.10 -8.07
C ARG A 67 -6.51 4.38 -9.43
N PRO A 68 -6.41 5.10 -10.56
CA PRO A 68 -6.26 4.48 -11.88
C PRO A 68 -5.06 3.52 -11.92
N GLY A 69 -5.30 2.25 -12.25
CA GLY A 69 -4.29 1.20 -12.23
C GLY A 69 -4.48 0.17 -11.10
N PRO A 70 -4.25 0.52 -9.82
CA PRO A 70 -4.39 -0.42 -8.72
C PRO A 70 -5.84 -0.70 -8.30
N ILE A 71 -6.85 0.03 -8.82
CA ILE A 71 -8.27 -0.18 -8.44
C ILE A 71 -8.76 -1.61 -8.68
N LYS A 72 -8.23 -2.29 -9.70
CA LYS A 72 -8.50 -3.71 -9.99
C LYS A 72 -8.10 -4.66 -8.85
N ASN A 73 -7.17 -4.24 -7.99
CA ASN A 73 -6.69 -5.05 -6.86
C ASN A 73 -7.58 -4.90 -5.61
N ILE A 74 -8.54 -3.97 -5.56
CA ILE A 74 -9.39 -3.77 -4.36
C ILE A 74 -10.19 -5.05 -4.05
N ASN A 75 -10.84 -5.64 -5.04
CA ASN A 75 -11.60 -6.88 -4.83
C ASN A 75 -10.70 -8.02 -4.35
N LYS A 76 -9.47 -8.13 -4.89
CA LYS A 76 -8.47 -9.10 -4.44
C LYS A 76 -8.06 -8.85 -2.99
N TYR A 77 -7.85 -7.60 -2.61
CA TYR A 77 -7.51 -7.18 -1.24
C TYR A 77 -8.62 -7.55 -0.26
N ILE A 78 -9.87 -7.20 -0.58
CA ILE A 78 -11.06 -7.51 0.24
C ILE A 78 -11.23 -9.03 0.39
N ASN A 79 -11.17 -9.78 -0.71
CA ASN A 79 -11.30 -11.24 -0.69
C ASN A 79 -10.22 -11.90 0.17
N ARG A 80 -8.96 -11.45 0.08
CA ARG A 80 -7.86 -11.98 0.89
C ARG A 80 -7.92 -11.55 2.36
N LYS A 81 -8.48 -10.38 2.67
CA LYS A 81 -8.75 -9.94 4.05
C LYS A 81 -9.68 -10.92 4.78
N TYR A 82 -10.74 -11.37 4.10
CA TYR A 82 -11.72 -12.29 4.69
C TYR A 82 -11.34 -13.78 4.52
N ASN A 83 -10.58 -14.11 3.48
CA ASN A 83 -10.15 -15.48 3.22
C ASN A 83 -8.62 -15.57 3.22
N LYS A 84 -8.07 -15.93 4.38
CA LYS A 84 -6.62 -16.06 4.58
C LYS A 84 -5.98 -17.14 3.69
N ASN A 85 -6.74 -18.16 3.28
CA ASN A 85 -6.23 -19.25 2.42
C ASN A 85 -5.95 -18.77 0.99
N LYS A 86 -6.54 -17.65 0.57
CA LYS A 86 -6.28 -17.02 -0.75
C LYS A 86 -5.05 -16.10 -0.75
N ILE A 87 -4.38 -15.93 0.39
CA ILE A 87 -3.15 -15.15 0.49
C ILE A 87 -2.01 -15.99 -0.09
N VAL A 88 -1.37 -15.46 -1.12
CA VAL A 88 -0.25 -16.12 -1.81
C VAL A 88 0.96 -15.22 -1.70
N TYR A 89 2.10 -15.83 -1.35
CA TYR A 89 3.42 -15.23 -1.37
C TYR A 89 4.30 -16.07 -2.28
N ASP A 90 4.96 -15.44 -3.26
CA ASP A 90 5.79 -16.17 -4.22
C ASP A 90 7.07 -16.74 -3.58
N ILE A 91 7.55 -16.10 -2.52
CA ILE A 91 8.66 -16.56 -1.68
C ILE A 91 8.39 -16.27 -0.19
N PRO A 92 8.94 -17.07 0.74
CA PRO A 92 8.65 -16.93 2.18
C PRO A 92 8.91 -15.54 2.76
N ILE A 93 9.99 -14.87 2.33
CA ILE A 93 10.38 -13.55 2.85
C ILE A 93 9.34 -12.46 2.58
N MET A 94 8.51 -12.60 1.53
CA MET A 94 7.44 -11.64 1.22
C MET A 94 6.38 -11.58 2.31
N LYS A 95 6.14 -12.69 3.05
CA LYS A 95 5.15 -12.71 4.14
C LYS A 95 5.45 -11.65 5.19
N LYS A 96 6.72 -11.45 5.54
CA LYS A 96 7.13 -10.46 6.55
C LYS A 96 6.70 -9.02 6.18
N TYR A 97 6.80 -8.66 4.90
CA TYR A 97 6.62 -7.29 4.42
C TYR A 97 5.24 -7.03 3.80
N LEU A 98 4.54 -8.09 3.37
CA LEU A 98 3.24 -8.00 2.72
C LEU A 98 2.08 -8.55 3.58
N LYS A 99 2.32 -8.98 4.83
CA LYS A 99 1.24 -9.47 5.72
C LYS A 99 0.14 -8.45 5.93
N GLU A 100 0.50 -7.18 6.15
CA GLU A 100 -0.46 -6.10 6.44
C GLU A 100 -1.30 -5.74 5.21
N THR A 101 -0.82 -6.12 4.02
CA THR A 101 -1.49 -5.89 2.73
C THR A 101 -1.96 -7.18 2.08
N TYR A 102 -2.09 -8.26 2.86
CA TYR A 102 -2.60 -9.56 2.42
C TYR A 102 -1.89 -10.10 1.16
N GLY A 103 -0.56 -9.95 1.09
CA GLY A 103 0.25 -10.43 -0.03
C GLY A 103 0.08 -9.62 -1.32
N ILE A 104 -0.43 -8.39 -1.24
CA ILE A 104 -0.54 -7.46 -2.37
C ILE A 104 0.47 -6.34 -2.15
N ILE A 105 1.27 -6.03 -3.19
CA ILE A 105 2.14 -4.86 -3.16
C ILE A 105 1.27 -3.62 -3.38
N ILE A 106 1.24 -2.74 -2.38
CA ILE A 106 0.44 -1.49 -2.40
C ILE A 106 1.36 -0.27 -2.30
N TYR A 107 2.42 -0.37 -1.49
CA TYR A 107 3.28 0.77 -1.17
C TYR A 107 4.64 0.67 -1.87
N GLN A 108 5.24 1.83 -2.18
CA GLN A 108 6.55 1.89 -2.83
C GLN A 108 7.65 1.33 -1.90
N GLU A 109 7.51 1.56 -0.60
CA GLU A 109 8.40 1.09 0.46
C GLU A 109 8.45 -0.44 0.49
N GLN A 110 7.32 -1.11 0.23
CA GLN A 110 7.29 -2.58 0.12
C GLN A 110 8.15 -3.05 -1.06
N ILE A 111 8.06 -2.37 -2.20
CA ILE A 111 8.89 -2.70 -3.38
C ILE A 111 10.37 -2.52 -3.03
N MET A 112 10.74 -1.38 -2.43
CA MET A 112 12.13 -1.09 -2.07
C MET A 112 12.70 -2.14 -1.11
N ILE A 113 11.95 -2.51 -0.08
CA ILE A 113 12.35 -3.53 0.90
C ILE A 113 12.50 -4.90 0.21
N LEU A 114 11.55 -5.30 -0.64
CA LEU A 114 11.64 -6.56 -1.35
C LEU A 114 12.83 -6.62 -2.30
N PHE A 115 13.13 -5.54 -3.04
CA PHE A 115 14.30 -5.50 -3.93
C PHE A 115 15.62 -5.60 -3.16
N ASN A 116 15.71 -4.95 -1.99
CA ASN A 116 16.86 -5.10 -1.11
C ASN A 116 16.98 -6.55 -0.61
N LYS A 117 15.89 -7.14 -0.11
CA LYS A 117 15.92 -8.46 0.52
C LYS A 117 16.04 -9.62 -0.45
N ILE A 118 15.55 -9.47 -1.68
CA ILE A 118 15.58 -10.51 -2.71
C ILE A 118 16.85 -10.42 -3.54
N ALA A 119 17.26 -9.21 -3.94
CA ALA A 119 18.31 -9.01 -4.93
C ALA A 119 19.47 -8.12 -4.45
N SER A 120 19.56 -7.85 -3.15
CA SER A 120 20.65 -7.07 -2.52
C SER A 120 20.82 -5.66 -3.12
N PHE A 121 19.70 -5.02 -3.50
CA PHE A 121 19.71 -3.64 -3.98
C PHE A 121 20.22 -2.68 -2.89
N SER A 122 21.19 -1.84 -3.27
CA SER A 122 21.71 -0.77 -2.41
C SER A 122 20.75 0.42 -2.33
N LYS A 123 21.00 1.37 -1.43
CA LYS A 123 20.23 2.63 -1.36
C LYS A 123 20.21 3.36 -2.71
N LYS A 124 21.37 3.45 -3.38
CA LYS A 124 21.50 4.04 -4.73
C LYS A 124 20.63 3.30 -5.76
N ASP A 125 20.56 1.97 -5.69
CA ASP A 125 19.73 1.18 -6.60
C ASP A 125 18.23 1.37 -6.34
N THR A 126 17.84 1.51 -5.07
CA THR A 126 16.44 1.78 -4.72
C THR A 126 15.99 3.17 -5.15
N ASP A 127 16.88 4.17 -5.14
CA ASP A 127 16.59 5.49 -5.69
C ASP A 127 16.43 5.46 -7.21
N LEU A 128 17.31 4.72 -7.91
CA LEU A 128 17.18 4.49 -9.36
C LEU A 128 15.86 3.78 -9.69
N LEU A 129 15.46 2.79 -8.89
CA LEU A 129 14.17 2.11 -9.03
C LEU A 129 13.01 3.10 -8.90
N ARG A 130 12.98 3.92 -7.85
CA ARG A 130 11.92 4.93 -7.64
C ARG A 130 11.81 5.88 -8.82
N GLN A 131 12.92 6.41 -9.30
CA GLN A 131 12.95 7.32 -10.46
C GLN A 131 12.47 6.63 -11.75
N SER A 132 12.88 5.37 -11.97
CA SER A 132 12.51 4.62 -13.17
C SER A 132 11.00 4.36 -13.28
N ILE A 133 10.35 4.09 -12.14
CA ILE A 133 8.90 3.85 -12.08
C ILE A 133 8.15 5.14 -12.38
N GLY A 134 8.58 6.27 -11.81
CA GLY A 134 7.96 7.57 -12.04
C GLY A 134 8.08 8.05 -13.49
N LYS A 135 9.26 7.89 -14.11
CA LYS A 135 9.54 8.38 -15.48
C LYS A 135 9.17 7.39 -16.60
N LYS A 136 8.73 6.17 -16.27
CA LYS A 136 8.45 5.08 -17.23
C LYS A 136 9.59 4.84 -18.24
N ASN A 137 10.84 4.97 -17.81
CA ASN A 137 12.00 4.81 -18.70
C ASN A 137 12.29 3.32 -18.96
N ASN A 138 11.94 2.83 -20.15
CA ASN A 138 12.08 1.42 -20.54
C ASN A 138 13.52 0.90 -20.49
N ILE A 139 14.51 1.72 -20.84
CA ILE A 139 15.92 1.32 -20.83
C ILE A 139 16.38 1.07 -19.39
N LEU A 140 16.04 2.00 -18.50
CA LEU A 140 16.39 1.89 -17.08
C LEU A 140 15.66 0.71 -16.41
N LEU A 141 14.38 0.50 -16.73
CA LEU A 141 13.60 -0.64 -16.24
C LEU A 141 14.20 -1.98 -16.68
N LYS A 142 14.65 -2.10 -17.94
CA LYS A 142 15.36 -3.31 -18.42
C LYS A 142 16.66 -3.53 -17.65
N LYS A 143 17.43 -2.48 -17.35
CA LYS A 143 18.66 -2.56 -16.55
C LYS A 143 18.37 -3.03 -15.12
N ILE A 144 17.35 -2.46 -14.49
CA ILE A 144 16.91 -2.84 -13.14
C ILE A 144 16.42 -4.28 -13.11
N LYS A 145 15.60 -4.71 -14.09
CA LYS A 145 15.14 -6.09 -14.20
C LYS A 145 16.32 -7.06 -14.29
N LYS A 146 17.30 -6.80 -15.17
CA LYS A 146 18.51 -7.62 -15.28
C LYS A 146 19.26 -7.71 -13.95
N LYS A 147 19.40 -6.59 -13.22
CA LYS A 147 20.05 -6.55 -11.91
C LYS A 147 19.26 -7.34 -10.86
N PHE A 148 17.94 -7.20 -10.83
CA PHE A 148 17.06 -7.93 -9.92
C PHE A 148 17.17 -9.45 -10.10
N ILE A 149 17.07 -9.93 -11.34
CA ILE A 149 17.23 -11.37 -11.64
C ILE A 149 18.61 -11.88 -11.20
N LYS A 150 19.68 -11.16 -11.56
CA LYS A 150 21.05 -11.55 -11.18
C LYS A 150 21.23 -11.61 -9.65
N GLY A 151 20.74 -10.60 -8.93
CA GLY A 151 20.82 -10.54 -7.47
C GLY A 151 19.99 -11.64 -6.81
N GLY A 152 18.78 -11.90 -7.31
CA GLY A 152 17.91 -12.95 -6.79
C GLY A 152 18.51 -14.35 -6.98
N ILE A 153 19.12 -14.62 -8.13
CA ILE A 153 19.81 -15.90 -8.39
C ILE A 153 21.02 -16.06 -7.44
N LYS A 154 21.81 -14.99 -7.22
CA LYS A 154 22.90 -15.00 -6.24
C LYS A 154 22.42 -15.27 -4.81
N ASN A 155 21.18 -14.89 -4.50
CA ASN A 155 20.53 -15.16 -3.22
C ASN A 155 19.72 -16.47 -3.23
N ASN A 156 20.02 -17.40 -4.13
CA ASN A 156 19.44 -18.74 -4.24
C ASN A 156 17.93 -18.80 -4.56
N TYR A 157 17.37 -17.75 -5.18
CA TYR A 157 16.00 -17.79 -5.69
C TYR A 157 15.95 -18.33 -7.12
N LYS A 158 14.97 -19.20 -7.39
CA LYS A 158 14.76 -19.77 -8.73
C LYS A 158 14.36 -18.70 -9.73
N LYS A 159 14.98 -18.73 -10.92
CA LYS A 159 14.79 -17.74 -11.98
C LYS A 159 13.31 -17.51 -12.32
N TYR A 160 12.51 -18.57 -12.49
CA TYR A 160 11.09 -18.43 -12.86
C TYR A 160 10.27 -17.66 -11.80
N ILE A 161 10.59 -17.83 -10.51
CA ILE A 161 9.92 -17.10 -9.43
C ILE A 161 10.26 -15.61 -9.51
N LEU A 162 11.52 -15.28 -9.79
CA LEU A 162 11.98 -13.90 -9.92
C LEU A 162 11.41 -13.17 -11.15
N TYR A 163 10.99 -13.88 -12.20
CA TYR A 163 10.28 -13.26 -13.33
C TYR A 163 8.79 -13.03 -13.06
N LYS A 164 8.23 -13.77 -12.10
CA LYS A 164 6.84 -13.62 -11.65
C LYS A 164 6.67 -12.44 -10.69
N ILE A 165 7.67 -12.20 -9.83
CA ILE A 165 7.79 -11.05 -8.93
C ILE A 165 8.14 -9.79 -9.73
#